data_AF-A0A399Y4V8-F1
#
_entry.id   AF-A0A399Y4V8-F1
#
_cell.length_a   1.000
_cell.length_b   1.000
_cell.length_c   1.000
_cell.angle_alpha   90.00
_cell.angle_beta   90.00
_cell.angle_gamma   90.00
#
_symmetry.space_group_name_H-M   'P 1'
#
loop_
_entity.id
_entity.type
_entity.pdbx_description
1 polymer ?
#
loop_
_entity_poly.entity_id
_entity_poly.type
_entity_poly.pdbx_seq_one_letter_code
_entity_poly.pdbx_strand_id
1 'polypeptide(L)'
;DVSPGRVVPDSTLVDLASRMPRHPSALAPERPDRSRSRQRRAEQGLQRYQRTWLGAVRRAAEMPEDELPAPTPRGDGPPPARAWADRDPVAAERLTAVRAELAALSERVDVPVENLMTPDLVRRVLWRPPATVDAASVDAAFADLGARPWQRELVTPLVVAALEEHR
;
A
#
# COMPACT_ATOMS: atom_id res chain seq x y z
N ASP A 1 -13.36 -27.34 -8.11
CA ASP A 1 -12.19 -26.63 -7.58
C ASP A 1 -11.50 -25.89 -8.73
N VAL A 2 -11.55 -24.55 -8.74
CA VAL A 2 -10.93 -23.70 -9.76
C VAL A 2 -10.52 -22.38 -9.12
N SER A 3 -9.39 -21.80 -9.54
CA SER A 3 -8.95 -20.51 -9.00
C SER A 3 -9.93 -19.38 -9.37
N PRO A 4 -10.21 -18.43 -8.46
CA PRO A 4 -11.18 -17.34 -8.72
C PRO A 4 -10.90 -16.54 -9.98
N GLY A 5 -9.64 -16.17 -10.23
CA GLY A 5 -9.25 -15.43 -11.44
C GLY A 5 -9.41 -16.22 -12.75
N ARG A 6 -9.60 -17.55 -12.68
CA ARG A 6 -10.01 -18.37 -13.84
C ARG A 6 -11.51 -18.35 -14.08
N VAL A 7 -12.32 -17.98 -13.08
CA VAL A 7 -13.77 -17.77 -13.24
C VAL A 7 -13.99 -16.44 -13.94
N VAL A 8 -13.52 -15.34 -13.36
CA VAL A 8 -13.58 -13.99 -13.95
C VAL A 8 -12.34 -13.21 -13.49
N PRO A 9 -11.62 -12.49 -14.39
CA PRO A 9 -10.48 -11.66 -13.99
C PRO A 9 -10.88 -10.45 -13.13
N ASP A 10 -10.01 -10.01 -12.22
CA ASP A 10 -10.24 -8.85 -11.35
C ASP A 10 -10.56 -7.56 -12.13
N SER A 11 -9.90 -7.35 -13.27
CA SER A 11 -10.18 -6.22 -14.15
C SER A 11 -11.63 -6.19 -14.64
N THR A 12 -12.23 -7.37 -14.87
CA THR A 12 -13.63 -7.51 -15.25
C THR A 12 -14.55 -7.20 -14.07
N LEU A 13 -14.17 -7.56 -12.84
CA LEU A 13 -14.95 -7.20 -11.64
C LEU A 13 -15.00 -5.69 -11.44
N VAL A 14 -13.87 -5.00 -11.59
CA VAL A 14 -13.79 -3.52 -11.49
C VAL A 14 -14.63 -2.85 -12.58
N ASP A 15 -14.57 -3.37 -13.81
CA ASP A 15 -15.38 -2.89 -14.94
C ASP A 15 -16.89 -3.06 -14.66
N LEU A 16 -17.33 -4.22 -14.16
CA LEU A 16 -18.72 -4.44 -13.75
C LEU A 16 -19.16 -3.49 -12.63
N ALA A 17 -18.32 -3.29 -11.61
CA ALA A 17 -18.60 -2.38 -10.51
C ALA A 17 -18.73 -0.93 -10.98
N SER A 18 -17.97 -0.54 -12.01
CA SER A 18 -18.02 0.81 -12.57
C SER A 18 -19.25 1.03 -13.46
N ARG A 19 -19.66 0.01 -14.24
CA ARG A 19 -20.77 0.11 -15.21
C ARG A 19 -22.14 -0.26 -14.64
N MET A 20 -22.18 -1.04 -13.56
CA MET A 20 -23.38 -1.51 -12.88
C MET A 20 -24.48 -2.03 -13.84
N PRO A 21 -24.18 -3.07 -14.66
CA PRO A 21 -25.10 -3.53 -15.69
C PRO A 21 -26.39 -4.12 -15.12
N ARG A 22 -27.52 -3.76 -15.74
CA ARG A 22 -28.87 -4.19 -15.31
C ARG A 22 -29.43 -5.38 -16.07
N HIS A 23 -28.84 -5.71 -17.23
CA HIS A 23 -29.36 -6.73 -18.14
C HIS A 23 -28.24 -7.61 -18.73
N PRO A 24 -28.57 -8.86 -19.12
CA PRO A 24 -27.68 -9.81 -19.79
C PRO A 24 -26.73 -9.25 -20.86
N SER A 25 -27.26 -8.45 -21.78
CA SER A 25 -26.49 -7.88 -22.90
C SER A 25 -25.42 -6.89 -22.46
N ALA A 26 -25.58 -6.26 -21.29
CA ALA A 26 -24.65 -5.29 -20.73
C ALA A 26 -23.53 -5.92 -19.90
N LEU A 27 -23.52 -7.25 -19.72
CA LEU A 27 -22.41 -7.92 -19.03
C LEU A 27 -21.13 -7.95 -19.85
N ALA A 28 -21.23 -7.96 -21.19
CA ALA A 28 -20.06 -7.96 -22.05
C ALA A 28 -19.19 -6.71 -21.75
N PRO A 29 -17.86 -6.87 -21.60
CA PRO A 29 -16.99 -5.74 -21.35
C PRO A 29 -16.99 -4.81 -22.56
N GLU A 30 -17.11 -3.50 -22.32
CA GLU A 30 -17.11 -2.48 -23.37
C GLU A 30 -15.72 -2.26 -23.98
N ARG A 31 -14.66 -2.56 -23.20
CA ARG A 31 -13.27 -2.46 -23.63
C ARG A 31 -12.62 -3.84 -23.66
N PRO A 32 -12.01 -4.24 -24.78
CA PRO A 32 -11.33 -5.53 -24.87
C PRO A 32 -10.08 -5.56 -23.98
N ASP A 33 -9.87 -6.68 -23.28
CA ASP A 33 -8.62 -6.94 -22.55
C ASP A 33 -7.46 -7.05 -23.55
N ARG A 34 -6.29 -6.49 -23.18
CA ARG A 34 -5.04 -6.61 -23.96
C ARG A 34 -4.65 -8.06 -24.25
N SER A 35 -5.05 -9.01 -23.39
CA SER A 35 -4.88 -10.44 -23.61
C SER A 35 -6.17 -11.08 -24.12
N ARG A 36 -6.12 -11.56 -25.37
CA ARG A 36 -7.22 -12.35 -25.97
C ARG A 36 -7.61 -13.58 -25.13
N SER A 37 -6.66 -14.16 -24.41
CA SER A 37 -6.94 -15.30 -23.52
C SER A 37 -7.75 -14.90 -22.30
N ARG A 38 -7.46 -13.73 -21.69
CA ARG A 38 -8.22 -13.21 -20.54
C ARG A 38 -9.60 -12.74 -20.97
N GLN A 39 -9.67 -12.07 -22.12
CA GLN A 39 -10.93 -11.66 -22.73
C GLN A 39 -11.89 -12.85 -22.88
N ARG A 40 -11.45 -13.93 -23.54
CA ARG A 40 -12.26 -15.13 -23.72
C ARG A 40 -12.71 -15.76 -22.41
N ARG A 41 -11.84 -15.80 -21.39
CA ARG A 41 -12.21 -16.33 -20.07
C ARG A 41 -13.25 -15.46 -19.38
N ALA A 42 -13.08 -14.14 -19.42
CA ALA A 42 -14.06 -13.20 -18.88
C ALA A 42 -15.43 -13.42 -19.53
N GLU A 43 -15.50 -13.44 -20.86
CA GLU A 43 -16.74 -13.69 -21.60
C GLU A 43 -17.38 -15.02 -21.20
N GLN A 44 -16.61 -16.11 -21.14
CA GLN A 44 -17.12 -17.43 -20.74
C GLN A 44 -17.63 -17.45 -19.29
N GLY A 45 -16.89 -16.85 -18.35
CA GLY A 45 -17.25 -16.78 -16.94
C GLY A 45 -18.52 -15.96 -16.69
N LEU A 46 -18.63 -14.81 -17.36
CA LEU A 46 -19.80 -13.95 -17.28
C LEU A 46 -21.04 -14.61 -17.90
N GLN A 47 -20.88 -15.27 -19.06
CA GLN A 47 -21.99 -16.01 -19.68
C GLN A 47 -22.44 -17.18 -18.81
N ARG A 48 -21.49 -17.98 -18.29
CA ARG A 48 -21.80 -19.17 -17.48
C ARG A 48 -22.55 -18.84 -16.19
N TYR A 49 -22.21 -17.73 -15.53
CA TYR A 49 -22.79 -17.34 -14.24
C TYR A 49 -23.59 -16.04 -14.30
N GLN A 50 -24.17 -15.75 -15.46
CA GLN A 50 -24.86 -14.49 -15.76
C GLN A 50 -25.88 -14.06 -14.70
N ARG A 51 -26.76 -14.97 -14.26
CA ARG A 51 -27.79 -14.65 -13.26
C ARG A 51 -27.16 -14.27 -11.91
N THR A 52 -26.09 -14.96 -11.51
CA THR A 52 -25.37 -14.69 -10.26
C THR A 52 -24.72 -13.31 -10.29
N TRP A 53 -24.07 -12.95 -11.41
CA TRP A 53 -23.44 -11.63 -11.57
C TRP A 53 -24.47 -10.50 -11.55
N LEU A 54 -25.54 -10.59 -12.34
CA LEU A 54 -26.59 -9.57 -12.36
C LEU A 54 -27.30 -9.45 -11.00
N GLY A 55 -27.52 -10.58 -10.32
CA GLY A 55 -28.08 -10.58 -8.96
C GLY A 55 -27.16 -9.89 -7.96
N ALA A 56 -25.85 -10.13 -8.03
CA ALA A 56 -24.87 -9.47 -7.15
C ALA A 56 -24.80 -7.96 -7.40
N VAL A 57 -24.72 -7.54 -8.66
CA VAL A 57 -24.71 -6.11 -9.05
C VAL A 57 -25.99 -5.42 -8.60
N ARG A 58 -27.15 -6.05 -8.79
CA ARG A 58 -28.43 -5.51 -8.33
C ARG A 58 -28.49 -5.34 -6.82
N ARG A 59 -28.10 -6.37 -6.06
CA ARG A 59 -28.06 -6.28 -4.58
C ARG A 59 -27.17 -5.14 -4.11
N ALA A 60 -26.01 -4.95 -4.73
CA ALA A 60 -25.12 -3.85 -4.39
C ALA A 60 -25.70 -2.48 -4.78
N ALA A 61 -26.40 -2.38 -5.91
CA ALA A 61 -27.06 -1.15 -6.36
C ALA A 61 -28.24 -0.72 -5.47
N GLU A 62 -28.89 -1.69 -4.83
CA GLU A 62 -30.07 -1.51 -3.97
C GLU A 62 -29.71 -1.44 -2.48
N MET A 63 -28.42 -1.56 -2.14
CA MET A 63 -27.93 -1.55 -0.76
C MET A 63 -28.07 -0.13 -0.16
N PRO A 64 -28.68 0.00 1.03
CA PRO A 64 -28.70 1.25 1.79
C PRO A 64 -27.29 1.78 2.08
N GLU A 65 -27.12 3.11 2.14
CA GLU A 65 -25.79 3.72 2.37
C GLU A 65 -25.15 3.28 3.71
N ASP A 66 -25.96 3.02 4.73
CA ASP A 66 -25.53 2.56 6.05
C ASP A 66 -25.14 1.08 6.11
N GLU A 67 -25.48 0.30 5.08
CA GLU A 67 -25.03 -1.09 4.90
C GLU A 67 -23.79 -1.19 4.00
N LEU A 68 -23.40 -0.11 3.30
CA LEU A 68 -22.21 -0.12 2.48
C LEU A 68 -20.95 -0.33 3.34
N PRO A 69 -19.97 -1.11 2.86
CA PRO A 69 -18.71 -1.26 3.58
C PRO A 69 -18.03 0.11 3.70
N ALA A 70 -17.47 0.38 4.88
CA ALA A 70 -16.71 1.60 5.11
C ALA A 70 -15.61 1.74 4.03
N PRO A 71 -15.41 2.94 3.45
CA PRO A 71 -14.31 3.18 2.55
C PRO A 71 -13.01 2.74 3.21
N THR A 72 -12.12 2.09 2.46
CA THR A 72 -10.80 1.72 2.97
C THR A 72 -10.17 2.95 3.62
N PRO A 73 -9.82 2.89 4.93
CA PRO A 73 -9.20 4.02 5.59
C PRO A 73 -7.97 4.44 4.78
N ARG A 74 -7.74 5.75 4.66
CA ARG A 74 -6.44 6.22 4.15
C ARG A 74 -5.39 5.60 5.08
N GLY A 75 -4.50 4.78 4.51
CA GLY A 75 -3.53 4.02 5.30
C GLY A 75 -2.77 4.97 6.22
N ASP A 76 -2.54 4.56 7.47
CA ASP A 76 -1.83 5.32 8.50
C ASP A 76 -0.32 5.40 8.25
N GLY A 77 0.07 5.34 6.97
CA GLY A 77 1.45 5.46 6.53
C GLY A 77 1.76 6.87 6.09
N PRO A 78 3.04 7.25 6.06
CA PRO A 78 3.46 8.51 5.46
C PRO A 78 3.03 8.58 3.98
N PRO A 79 2.86 9.78 3.41
CA PRO A 79 2.64 9.93 1.98
C PRO A 79 3.78 9.28 1.18
N PRO A 80 3.60 9.03 -0.13
CA PRO A 80 4.68 8.56 -0.98
C PRO A 80 5.90 9.50 -0.88
N ALA A 81 7.12 8.96 -0.79
CA ALA A 81 8.34 9.74 -0.57
C ALA A 81 8.51 10.91 -1.56
N ARG A 82 8.07 10.73 -2.82
CA ARG A 82 8.09 11.79 -3.85
C ARG A 82 7.26 13.03 -3.51
N ALA A 83 6.28 12.91 -2.62
CA ALA A 83 5.40 13.99 -2.20
C ALA A 83 5.84 14.63 -0.88
N TRP A 84 6.97 14.20 -0.31
CA TRP A 84 7.46 14.74 0.97
C TRP A 84 7.95 16.17 0.80
N ALA A 85 8.78 16.46 -0.20
CA ALA A 85 9.30 17.81 -0.44
C ALA A 85 8.20 18.87 -0.57
N ASP A 86 7.06 18.51 -1.16
CA ASP A 86 5.92 19.43 -1.29
C ASP A 86 5.09 19.59 -0.01
N ARG A 87 5.07 18.57 0.86
CA ARG A 87 4.19 18.52 2.04
C ARG A 87 4.91 18.90 3.33
N ASP A 88 6.13 18.43 3.48
CA ASP A 88 7.03 18.68 4.61
C ASP A 88 8.48 18.59 4.08
N PRO A 89 9.07 19.73 3.67
CA PRO A 89 10.45 19.79 3.18
C PRO A 89 11.46 19.29 4.21
N VAL A 90 11.23 19.54 5.51
CA VAL A 90 12.14 19.13 6.59
C VAL A 90 12.13 17.61 6.72
N ALA A 91 10.96 16.97 6.66
CA ALA A 91 10.86 15.50 6.58
C ALA A 91 11.60 14.94 5.37
N ALA A 92 11.55 15.61 4.22
CA ALA A 92 12.27 15.19 3.01
C ALA A 92 13.79 15.26 3.18
N GLU A 93 14.31 16.30 3.83
CA GLU A 93 15.73 16.43 4.17
C GLU A 93 16.16 15.31 5.13
N ARG A 94 15.43 15.11 6.23
CA ARG A 94 15.64 14.00 7.17
C ARG A 94 15.72 12.64 6.46
N LEU A 95 14.78 12.37 5.56
CA LEU A 95 14.75 11.12 4.80
C LEU A 95 15.96 10.97 3.87
N THR A 96 16.42 12.06 3.28
CA THR A 96 17.60 12.06 2.40
C THR A 96 18.86 11.78 3.20
N ALA A 97 19.05 12.45 4.35
CA ALA A 97 20.17 12.25 5.26
C ALA A 97 20.23 10.80 5.77
N VAL A 98 19.13 10.27 6.32
CA VAL A 98 19.09 8.90 6.85
C VAL A 98 19.33 7.85 5.76
N ARG A 99 18.87 8.08 4.52
CA ARG A 99 19.15 7.16 3.40
C ARG A 99 20.63 7.09 3.06
N ALA A 100 21.32 8.23 3.07
CA ALA A 100 22.76 8.27 2.84
C ALA A 100 23.51 7.53 3.96
N GLU A 101 23.14 7.77 5.22
CA GLU A 101 23.76 7.11 6.37
C GLU A 101 23.49 5.60 6.43
N LEU A 102 22.28 5.16 6.07
CA LEU A 102 21.95 3.73 5.96
C LEU A 102 22.73 3.04 4.84
N ALA A 103 22.94 3.72 3.71
CA ALA A 103 23.79 3.21 2.63
C ALA A 103 25.24 3.09 3.11
N ALA A 104 25.78 4.11 3.78
CA ALA A 104 27.13 4.04 4.34
C ALA A 104 27.26 2.93 5.40
N LEU A 105 26.25 2.75 6.26
CA LEU A 105 26.22 1.67 7.24
C LEU A 105 26.19 0.29 6.56
N SER A 106 25.38 0.12 5.52
CA SER A 106 25.27 -1.11 4.72
C SER A 106 26.65 -1.58 4.24
N GLU A 107 27.45 -0.67 3.69
CA GLU A 107 28.81 -0.96 3.25
C GLU A 107 29.74 -1.31 4.42
N ARG A 108 29.61 -0.63 5.57
CA ARG A 108 30.47 -0.87 6.74
C ARG A 108 30.24 -2.25 7.38
N VAL A 109 28.99 -2.72 7.40
CA VAL A 109 28.63 -3.98 8.08
C VAL A 109 28.40 -5.14 7.11
N ASP A 110 28.58 -4.92 5.81
CA ASP A 110 28.38 -5.91 4.73
C ASP A 110 27.00 -6.60 4.79
N VAL A 111 25.95 -5.78 5.00
CA VAL A 111 24.55 -6.23 5.03
C VAL A 111 23.74 -5.37 4.08
N PRO A 112 22.91 -5.95 3.19
CA PRO A 112 22.03 -5.18 2.32
C PRO A 112 21.17 -4.19 3.11
N VAL A 113 21.02 -2.96 2.61
CA VAL A 113 20.31 -1.88 3.30
C VAL A 113 18.87 -2.25 3.67
N GLU A 114 18.19 -3.03 2.86
CA GLU A 114 16.83 -3.54 3.12
C GLU A 114 16.77 -4.52 4.30
N ASN A 115 17.88 -5.18 4.62
CA ASN A 115 18.01 -6.08 5.76
C ASN A 115 18.37 -5.32 7.04
N LEU A 116 19.06 -4.18 6.94
CA LEU A 116 19.35 -3.31 8.09
C LEU A 116 18.07 -2.75 8.73
N MET A 117 17.13 -2.29 7.90
CA MET A 117 15.84 -1.80 8.37
C MET A 117 14.83 -1.82 7.22
N THR A 118 13.58 -2.17 7.51
CA THR A 118 12.52 -2.03 6.51
C THR A 118 12.31 -0.55 6.19
N PRO A 119 12.40 -0.12 4.92
CA PRO A 119 12.32 1.31 4.55
C PRO A 119 11.02 2.01 4.99
N ASP A 120 9.93 1.26 5.18
CA ASP A 120 8.68 1.80 5.70
C ASP A 120 8.78 2.26 7.16
N LEU A 121 9.51 1.53 8.00
CA LEU A 121 9.68 1.84 9.43
C LEU A 121 10.42 3.17 9.57
N VAL A 122 11.52 3.34 8.83
CA VAL A 122 12.28 4.60 8.79
C VAL A 122 11.38 5.76 8.37
N ARG A 123 10.61 5.58 7.29
CA ARG A 123 9.71 6.62 6.81
C ARG A 123 8.62 6.98 7.82
N ARG A 124 8.07 6.02 8.56
CA ARG A 124 7.06 6.30 9.59
C ARG A 124 7.63 7.15 10.72
N VAL A 125 8.80 6.78 11.24
CA VAL A 125 9.46 7.51 12.33
C VAL A 125 9.89 8.92 11.88
N LEU A 126 10.43 9.07 10.67
CA LEU A 126 10.83 10.40 10.18
C LEU A 126 9.65 11.33 9.85
N TRP A 127 8.52 10.75 9.42
CA TRP A 127 7.32 11.53 9.10
C TRP A 127 6.50 11.92 10.33
N ARG A 128 6.51 11.07 11.36
CA ARG A 128 5.88 11.33 12.65
C ARG A 128 6.89 11.01 13.76
N PRO A 129 7.88 11.90 13.98
CA PRO A 129 8.87 11.67 15.01
C PRO A 129 8.22 11.67 16.40
N PRO A 130 8.80 10.94 17.38
CA PRO A 130 8.37 11.01 18.75
C PRO A 130 8.48 12.45 19.29
N ALA A 131 7.62 12.81 20.25
CA ALA A 131 7.56 14.16 20.80
C ALA A 131 8.90 14.61 21.42
N THR A 132 9.60 13.67 22.07
CA THR A 132 10.99 13.84 22.49
C THR A 132 11.87 13.17 21.44
N VAL A 133 12.91 13.85 20.97
CA VAL A 133 13.90 13.29 20.05
C VAL A 133 15.13 12.89 20.86
N ASP A 134 15.18 11.63 21.29
CA ASP A 134 16.35 11.02 21.91
C ASP A 134 16.45 9.54 21.50
N ALA A 135 17.56 8.89 21.86
CA ALA A 135 17.78 7.49 21.50
C ALA A 135 16.70 6.55 22.07
N ALA A 136 16.20 6.81 23.27
CA ALA A 136 15.23 5.93 23.92
C ALA A 136 13.85 6.04 23.25
N SER A 137 13.41 7.26 22.92
CA SER A 137 12.12 7.49 22.27
C SER A 137 12.08 6.96 20.84
N VAL A 138 13.16 7.12 20.08
CA VAL A 138 13.28 6.61 18.72
C VAL A 138 13.40 5.08 18.71
N ASP A 139 14.19 4.51 19.63
CA ASP A 139 14.30 3.05 19.81
C ASP A 139 12.94 2.40 20.15
N ALA A 140 12.16 3.04 21.02
CA ALA A 140 10.80 2.62 21.36
C ALA A 140 9.86 2.70 20.16
N ALA A 141 9.90 3.81 19.41
CA ALA A 141 9.09 3.96 18.19
C ALA A 141 9.39 2.87 17.16
N PHE A 142 10.66 2.49 16.97
CA PHE A 142 11.00 1.37 16.11
C PHE A 142 10.56 0.00 16.66
N ALA A 143 10.62 -0.18 17.99
CA ALA A 143 10.14 -1.40 18.65
C ALA A 143 8.64 -1.62 18.42
N ASP A 144 7.85 -0.56 18.59
CA ASP A 144 6.39 -0.59 18.40
C ASP A 144 6.00 -0.93 16.96
N LEU A 145 6.85 -0.54 15.99
CA LEU A 145 6.68 -0.90 14.59
C LEU A 145 7.25 -2.28 14.22
N GLY A 146 7.82 -3.01 15.18
CA GLY A 146 8.29 -4.40 15.03
C GLY A 146 9.74 -4.56 14.54
N ALA A 147 10.57 -3.52 14.62
CA ALA A 147 12.00 -3.64 14.29
C ALA A 147 12.72 -4.54 15.31
N ARG A 148 13.65 -5.39 14.82
CA ARG A 148 14.41 -6.30 15.69
C ARG A 148 15.42 -5.53 16.53
N PRO A 149 15.79 -6.02 17.75
CA PRO A 149 16.74 -5.33 18.62
C PRO A 149 18.03 -4.87 17.93
N TRP A 150 18.71 -5.77 17.21
CA TRP A 150 19.95 -5.44 16.49
C TRP A 150 19.77 -4.38 15.39
N GLN A 151 18.60 -4.32 14.73
CA GLN A 151 18.30 -3.30 13.72
C GLN A 151 18.19 -1.92 14.37
N ARG A 152 17.50 -1.85 15.51
CA ARG A 152 17.31 -0.61 16.26
C ARG A 152 18.64 -0.11 16.83
N GLU A 153 19.46 -1.01 17.39
CA GLU A 153 20.80 -0.69 17.89
C GLU A 153 21.67 0.01 16.82
N LEU A 154 21.61 -0.44 15.57
CA LEU A 154 22.40 0.12 14.48
C LEU A 154 21.79 1.41 13.87
N VAL A 155 20.46 1.50 13.79
CA VAL A 155 19.78 2.53 12.98
C VAL A 155 19.23 3.69 13.81
N THR A 156 18.86 3.45 15.08
CA THR A 156 18.37 4.52 15.98
C THR A 156 19.33 5.72 16.04
N PRO A 157 20.67 5.55 16.20
CA PRO A 157 21.59 6.69 16.26
C PRO A 157 21.56 7.56 14.99
N LEU A 158 21.44 6.94 13.81
CA LEU A 158 21.38 7.63 12.53
C LEU A 158 20.12 8.49 12.40
N VAL A 159 18.99 7.94 12.89
CA VAL A 159 17.69 8.60 12.84
C VAL A 159 17.60 9.75 13.84
N VAL A 160 18.12 9.56 15.05
CA VAL A 160 18.20 10.65 16.05
C VAL A 160 19.03 11.81 15.52
N ALA A 161 20.22 11.55 14.97
CA ALA A 161 21.07 12.59 14.42
C ALA A 161 20.35 13.42 13.34
N ALA A 162 19.67 12.76 12.40
CA ALA A 162 18.92 13.45 11.35
C ALA A 162 17.71 14.26 11.89
N LEU A 163 17.03 13.76 12.93
CA LEU A 163 15.92 14.49 13.57
C LEU A 163 16.42 15.70 14.37
N GLU A 164 17.63 15.64 14.93
CA GLU A 164 18.24 16.77 15.64
C GLU A 164 18.77 17.84 14.70
N GLU A 165 19.39 17.44 13.57
CA GLU A 165 19.97 18.32 12.56
C GLU A 165 18.89 19.10 11.78
N HIS A 166 17.76 18.45 11.47
CA HIS A 166 16.67 19.03 10.70
C HIS A 166 15.41 19.12 11.57
N ARG A 167 15.09 20.31 12.10
CA ARG A 167 13.91 20.55 12.99
C ARG A 167 12.73 21.18 12.27
#